data_AF-A0A0A8L3Z8-F1
#
_entry.id   AF-A0A0A8L3Z8-F1
#
_cell.length_a   1.000
_cell.length_b   1.000
_cell.length_c   1.000
_cell.angle_alpha   90.00
_cell.angle_beta   90.00
_cell.angle_gamma   90.00
#
_symmetry.space_group_name_H-M   'P 1'
#
loop_
_entity.id
_entity.type
_entity.pdbx_description
1 polymer ?
#
loop_
_entity_poly.entity_id
_entity_poly.type
_entity_poly.pdbx_seq_one_letter_code
_entity_poly.pdbx_strand_id
1 'polypeptide(L)'
;MKYFRQLTSATRDTSLRNAVVMGRKTWDSIPPKFRPLPNRLNVVVSRHCAVDELDQFCRDATGSRDADSRSGSGQYQSQSHVMLHASDLARAIDNLVAHGNRLGLETIYIIGGGEIYRQCIPMSQKLFITKIVPDAGMETPPMDTFLDAVQIESQFVEEPFRKLQELVPTDVILPSVAESESWPDSESPSPTISERGFTYAFSVWSRVPKQ
;
A
#
# COMPACT_ATOMS: atom_id res chain seq x y z
N MET A 1 -11.89 4.69 -6.43
CA MET A 1 -11.16 3.41 -6.16
C MET A 1 -10.16 2.98 -7.23
N LYS A 2 -10.26 3.45 -8.48
CA LYS A 2 -9.34 3.08 -9.58
C LYS A 2 -7.85 3.31 -9.25
N TYR A 3 -7.54 4.50 -8.72
CA TYR A 3 -6.17 4.89 -8.35
C TYR A 3 -5.51 3.91 -7.38
N PHE A 4 -6.15 3.60 -6.25
CA PHE A 4 -5.64 2.63 -5.27
C PHE A 4 -5.32 1.26 -5.90
N ARG A 5 -6.23 0.74 -6.75
CA ARG A 5 -6.01 -0.54 -7.43
C ARG A 5 -4.79 -0.46 -8.35
N GLN A 6 -4.68 0.59 -9.16
CA GLN A 6 -3.56 0.75 -10.10
C GLN A 6 -2.24 0.91 -9.34
N LEU A 7 -2.18 1.82 -8.38
CA LEU A 7 -0.98 2.09 -7.59
C LEU A 7 -0.45 0.84 -6.89
N THR A 8 -1.33 0.09 -6.21
CA THR A 8 -0.88 -1.09 -5.45
C THR A 8 -0.66 -2.32 -6.33
N SER A 9 -1.17 -2.37 -7.56
CA SER A 9 -1.04 -3.52 -8.45
C SER A 9 0.03 -3.36 -9.52
N ALA A 10 0.29 -2.14 -9.98
CA ALA A 10 1.26 -1.88 -11.02
C ALA A 10 2.68 -1.96 -10.45
N THR A 11 3.58 -2.52 -11.24
CA THR A 11 5.01 -2.56 -10.96
C THR A 11 5.76 -1.90 -12.12
N ARG A 12 6.97 -1.41 -11.86
CA ARG A 12 7.88 -0.95 -12.90
C ARG A 12 8.49 -2.13 -13.63
N ASP A 13 8.85 -3.17 -12.88
CA ASP A 13 9.27 -4.45 -13.42
C ASP A 13 8.09 -5.42 -13.47
N THR A 14 7.66 -5.76 -14.69
CA THR A 14 6.54 -6.70 -14.94
C THR A 14 6.79 -8.12 -14.45
N SER A 15 8.04 -8.48 -14.12
CA SER A 15 8.38 -9.78 -13.51
C SER A 15 8.16 -9.80 -12.00
N LEU A 16 8.00 -8.63 -11.38
CA LEU A 16 7.75 -8.48 -9.95
C LEU A 16 6.25 -8.28 -9.67
N ARG A 17 5.89 -8.36 -8.39
CA ARG A 17 4.57 -8.00 -7.87
C ARG A 17 4.73 -7.12 -6.63
N ASN A 18 3.64 -6.53 -6.17
CA ASN A 18 3.62 -5.81 -4.90
C ASN A 18 3.02 -6.67 -3.78
N ALA A 19 3.34 -6.32 -2.53
CA ALA A 19 2.67 -6.83 -1.35
C ALA A 19 1.70 -5.79 -0.79
N VAL A 20 0.58 -6.23 -0.24
CA VAL A 20 -0.37 -5.41 0.50
C VAL A 20 -0.54 -5.99 1.90
N VAL A 21 -0.25 -5.19 2.92
CA VAL A 21 -0.36 -5.56 4.33
C VAL A 21 -1.55 -4.83 4.93
N MET A 22 -2.44 -5.57 5.59
CA MET A 22 -3.62 -5.01 6.21
C MET A 22 -4.01 -5.74 7.50
N GLY A 23 -4.77 -5.06 8.35
CA GLY A 23 -5.35 -5.66 9.56
C GLY A 23 -6.60 -6.47 9.24
N ARG A 24 -6.94 -7.43 10.11
CA ARG A 24 -8.13 -8.29 9.99
C ARG A 24 -9.43 -7.53 9.71
N LYS A 25 -9.69 -6.41 10.41
CA LYS A 25 -10.92 -5.61 10.21
C LYS A 25 -11.01 -5.01 8.80
N THR A 26 -9.88 -4.57 8.24
CA THR A 26 -9.81 -4.07 6.87
C THR A 26 -10.06 -5.20 5.87
N TRP A 27 -9.45 -6.37 6.08
CA TRP A 27 -9.72 -7.55 5.27
C TRP A 27 -11.20 -7.95 5.27
N ASP A 28 -11.86 -7.90 6.42
CA ASP A 28 -13.29 -8.21 6.55
C ASP A 28 -14.21 -7.18 5.90
N SER A 29 -13.77 -5.93 5.80
CA SER A 29 -14.52 -4.87 5.10
C SER A 29 -14.48 -4.98 3.58
N ILE A 30 -13.53 -5.72 3.01
CA ILE A 30 -13.44 -5.92 1.56
C ILE A 30 -14.49 -6.97 1.16
N PRO A 31 -15.41 -6.67 0.22
CA PRO A 31 -16.42 -7.64 -0.21
C PRO A 31 -15.77 -8.95 -0.70
N PRO A 32 -16.35 -10.14 -0.38
CA PRO A 32 -15.74 -11.43 -0.70
C PRO A 32 -15.32 -11.60 -2.16
N LYS A 33 -16.07 -11.04 -3.11
CA LYS A 33 -15.77 -11.09 -4.55
C LYS A 33 -14.55 -10.28 -4.99
N PHE A 34 -14.01 -9.42 -4.12
CA PHE A 34 -12.86 -8.56 -4.38
C PHE A 34 -11.63 -8.93 -3.54
N ARG A 35 -11.71 -9.99 -2.74
CA ARG A 35 -10.59 -10.50 -1.94
C ARG A 35 -10.27 -11.96 -2.30
N PRO A 36 -8.99 -12.37 -2.28
CA PRO A 36 -7.79 -11.54 -2.13
C PRO A 36 -7.63 -10.52 -3.27
N LEU A 37 -6.93 -9.42 -2.99
CA LEU A 37 -6.69 -8.37 -3.97
C LEU A 37 -5.80 -8.93 -5.09
N PRO A 38 -6.26 -8.97 -6.36
CA PRO A 38 -5.54 -9.66 -7.43
C PRO A 38 -4.19 -9.01 -7.74
N ASN A 39 -3.26 -9.80 -8.28
CA ASN A 39 -1.89 -9.40 -8.67
C ASN A 39 -1.01 -8.84 -7.54
N ARG A 40 -1.37 -9.14 -6.30
CA ARG A 40 -0.65 -8.71 -5.09
C ARG A 40 -0.49 -9.88 -4.12
N LEU A 41 0.61 -9.89 -3.39
CA LEU A 41 0.76 -10.73 -2.21
C LEU A 41 -0.07 -10.09 -1.07
N ASN A 42 -1.14 -10.77 -0.62
CA ASN A 42 -2.01 -10.24 0.43
C ASN A 42 -1.54 -10.76 1.79
N VAL A 43 -1.22 -9.88 2.73
CA VAL A 43 -0.85 -10.23 4.10
C VAL A 43 -1.89 -9.67 5.06
N VAL A 44 -2.55 -10.57 5.81
CA VAL A 44 -3.58 -10.21 6.78
C VAL A 44 -3.05 -10.44 8.20
N VAL A 45 -2.90 -9.36 8.95
CA VAL A 45 -2.39 -9.39 10.32
C VAL A 45 -3.54 -9.54 11.31
N SER A 46 -3.45 -10.56 12.17
CA SER A 46 -4.42 -10.85 13.23
C SER A 46 -3.76 -11.50 14.44
N ARG A 47 -4.01 -10.96 15.64
CA ARG A 47 -3.50 -11.54 16.90
C ARG A 47 -4.08 -12.93 17.22
N HIS A 48 -5.19 -13.31 16.58
CA HIS A 48 -5.84 -14.60 16.75
C HIS A 48 -5.64 -15.50 15.52
N CYS A 49 -4.42 -15.59 15.02
CA CYS A 49 -4.09 -16.55 13.98
C CYS A 49 -3.38 -17.77 14.59
N ALA A 50 -3.89 -18.96 14.31
CA ALA A 50 -3.31 -20.22 14.78
C ALA A 50 -1.99 -20.57 14.06
N VAL A 51 -1.79 -20.03 12.85
CA VAL A 51 -0.65 -20.35 11.98
C VAL A 51 -0.09 -19.07 11.38
N ASP A 52 1.22 -18.83 11.54
CA ASP A 52 1.90 -17.77 10.81
C ASP A 52 2.37 -18.32 9.46
N GLU A 53 1.49 -18.21 8.46
CA GLU A 53 1.74 -18.70 7.10
C GLU A 53 2.82 -17.88 6.40
N LEU A 54 2.93 -16.58 6.72
CA LEU A 54 3.95 -15.71 6.14
C LEU A 54 5.36 -16.15 6.52
N ASP A 55 5.57 -16.45 7.79
CA ASP A 55 6.85 -16.94 8.31
C ASP A 55 7.28 -18.25 7.65
N GLN A 56 6.33 -19.19 7.47
CA GLN A 56 6.61 -20.43 6.75
C GLN A 56 6.89 -20.19 5.26
N PHE A 57 6.09 -19.35 4.61
CA PHE A 57 6.25 -19.00 3.21
C PHE A 57 7.62 -18.35 2.92
N CYS A 58 8.08 -17.47 3.82
CA CYS A 58 9.41 -16.88 3.74
C CYS A 58 10.53 -17.93 3.89
N ARG A 59 10.39 -18.90 4.81
CA ARG A 59 11.35 -20.01 4.96
C ARG A 59 11.42 -20.89 3.71
N ASP A 60 10.28 -21.27 3.16
CA ASP A 60 10.22 -22.14 1.98
C ASP A 60 10.87 -21.46 0.77
N ALA A 61 10.69 -20.15 0.62
CA ALA A 61 11.36 -19.35 -0.40
C ALA A 61 12.89 -19.26 -0.21
N THR A 62 13.42 -19.53 1.00
CA THR A 62 14.87 -19.59 1.26
C THR A 62 15.50 -20.97 1.08
N GLY A 63 14.73 -22.06 1.23
CA GLY A 63 15.22 -23.45 1.20
C GLY A 63 15.51 -24.02 -0.20
N SER A 64 15.17 -23.31 -1.27
CA SER A 64 15.29 -23.82 -2.65
C SER A 64 16.68 -23.62 -3.29
N ARG A 65 17.77 -23.95 -2.58
CA ARG A 65 19.12 -24.03 -3.17
C ARG A 65 19.85 -25.37 -2.98
N ASP A 66 19.37 -26.27 -2.13
CA ASP A 66 19.90 -27.62 -2.06
C ASP A 66 18.97 -28.57 -2.81
N ALA A 67 19.34 -28.85 -4.06
CA ALA A 67 18.71 -29.87 -4.88
C ALA A 67 19.07 -31.26 -4.35
N ASP A 68 18.23 -31.84 -3.48
CA ASP A 68 17.83 -33.24 -3.62
C ASP A 68 16.61 -33.56 -2.75
N SER A 69 15.84 -34.56 -3.18
CA SER A 69 14.74 -35.23 -2.47
C SER A 69 13.42 -34.47 -2.22
N ARG A 70 12.51 -34.67 -3.18
CA ARG A 70 11.08 -35.05 -3.01
C ARG A 70 10.50 -34.92 -1.58
N SER A 71 9.76 -33.84 -1.35
CA SER A 71 8.34 -33.80 -0.91
C SER A 71 8.08 -32.53 -0.10
N GLY A 72 7.46 -31.51 -0.72
CA GLY A 72 7.02 -30.31 0.01
C GLY A 72 6.57 -29.11 -0.82
N SER A 73 6.88 -29.06 -2.13
CA SER A 73 6.57 -27.90 -3.00
C SER A 73 5.11 -27.88 -3.50
N GLY A 74 4.12 -28.18 -2.64
CA GLY A 74 2.84 -28.71 -3.11
C GLY A 74 1.58 -27.84 -3.01
N GLN A 75 1.57 -26.65 -2.38
CA GLN A 75 0.30 -25.96 -2.12
C GLN A 75 0.18 -24.51 -2.63
N TYR A 76 1.26 -23.73 -2.71
CA TYR A 76 1.16 -22.31 -3.09
C TYR A 76 1.36 -22.01 -4.58
N GLN A 77 1.78 -22.99 -5.39
CA GLN A 77 2.01 -22.81 -6.82
C GLN A 77 0.73 -22.81 -7.69
N SER A 78 -0.42 -23.19 -7.14
CA SER A 78 -1.68 -23.29 -7.91
C SER A 78 -2.72 -22.21 -7.60
N GLN A 79 -2.47 -21.30 -6.66
CA GLN A 79 -3.41 -20.22 -6.37
C GLN A 79 -3.05 -18.97 -7.18
N SER A 80 -3.96 -18.52 -8.04
CA SER A 80 -3.86 -17.27 -8.80
C SER A 80 -3.66 -16.04 -7.90
N HIS A 81 -3.98 -16.16 -6.61
CA HIS A 81 -3.81 -15.12 -5.61
C HIS A 81 -3.29 -15.71 -4.29
N VAL A 82 -2.17 -15.18 -3.80
CA VAL A 82 -1.56 -15.62 -2.54
C VAL A 82 -2.06 -14.71 -1.41
N MET A 83 -2.75 -15.30 -0.44
CA MET A 83 -3.10 -14.69 0.84
C MET A 83 -2.33 -15.41 1.93
N LEU A 84 -1.67 -14.66 2.81
CA LEU A 84 -0.93 -15.17 3.95
C LEU A 84 -1.42 -14.51 5.23
N HIS A 85 -1.58 -15.31 6.27
CA HIS A 85 -1.79 -14.81 7.61
C HIS A 85 -0.48 -14.54 8.34
N ALA A 86 -0.46 -13.46 9.13
CA ALA A 86 0.61 -13.16 10.09
C ALA A 86 0.00 -12.84 11.46
N SER A 87 0.64 -13.32 12.53
CA SER A 87 0.16 -13.10 13.90
C SER A 87 0.74 -11.83 14.55
N ASP A 88 1.86 -11.34 14.01
CA ASP A 88 2.59 -10.17 14.50
C ASP A 88 2.93 -9.21 13.35
N LEU A 89 2.59 -7.93 13.52
CA LEU A 89 2.79 -6.92 12.47
C LEU A 89 4.28 -6.64 12.24
N ALA A 90 5.07 -6.45 13.31
CA ALA A 90 6.47 -6.08 13.19
C ALA A 90 7.25 -7.19 12.47
N ARG A 91 7.05 -8.44 12.93
CA ARG A 91 7.65 -9.61 12.29
C ARG A 91 7.20 -9.79 10.84
N ALA A 92 5.93 -9.51 10.53
CA ALA A 92 5.45 -9.56 9.15
C ALA A 92 6.18 -8.58 8.25
N ILE A 93 6.37 -7.33 8.71
CA ILE A 93 7.12 -6.33 7.96
C ILE A 93 8.59 -6.74 7.81
N ASP A 94 9.24 -7.18 8.89
CA ASP A 94 10.64 -7.63 8.87
C ASP A 94 10.84 -8.77 7.87
N ASN A 95 9.93 -9.76 7.86
CA ASN A 95 9.96 -10.87 6.92
C ASN A 95 9.78 -10.40 5.47
N LEU A 96 8.83 -9.51 5.19
CA LEU A 96 8.63 -9.00 3.84
C LEU A 96 9.84 -8.18 3.36
N VAL A 97 10.45 -7.37 4.23
CA VAL A 97 11.64 -6.59 3.91
C VAL A 97 12.85 -7.49 3.68
N ALA A 98 13.10 -8.46 4.58
CA ALA A 98 14.25 -9.37 4.49
C ALA A 98 14.18 -10.34 3.30
N HIS A 99 12.96 -10.72 2.89
CA HIS A 99 12.76 -11.71 1.84
C HIS A 99 12.20 -11.14 0.53
N GLY A 100 11.95 -9.83 0.44
CA GLY A 100 11.29 -9.17 -0.70
C GLY A 100 11.81 -9.58 -2.08
N ASN A 101 13.13 -9.51 -2.28
CA ASN A 101 13.77 -9.91 -3.55
C ASN A 101 13.51 -11.38 -3.92
N ARG A 102 13.55 -12.29 -2.94
CA ARG A 102 13.29 -13.72 -3.17
C ARG A 102 11.81 -13.99 -3.44
N LEU A 103 10.93 -13.17 -2.86
CA LEU A 103 9.49 -13.24 -3.04
C LEU A 103 9.01 -12.52 -4.33
N GLY A 104 9.93 -11.95 -5.11
CA GLY A 104 9.62 -11.17 -6.30
C GLY A 104 8.84 -9.90 -5.99
N LEU A 105 9.13 -9.25 -4.86
CA LEU A 105 8.42 -8.05 -4.42
C LEU A 105 9.12 -6.77 -4.88
N GLU A 106 8.37 -5.88 -5.52
CA GLU A 106 8.85 -4.53 -5.85
C GLU A 106 8.55 -3.54 -4.72
N THR A 107 7.28 -3.45 -4.29
CA THR A 107 6.85 -2.54 -3.22
C THR A 107 5.97 -3.25 -2.19
N ILE A 108 6.16 -2.92 -0.91
CA ILE A 108 5.29 -3.32 0.20
C ILE A 108 4.39 -2.15 0.56
N TYR A 109 3.09 -2.28 0.29
CA TYR A 109 2.08 -1.27 0.63
C TYR A 109 1.38 -1.62 1.94
N ILE A 110 1.37 -0.69 2.89
CA ILE A 110 0.50 -0.74 4.06
C ILE A 110 -0.84 -0.12 3.69
N ILE A 111 -1.91 -0.90 3.71
CA ILE A 111 -3.24 -0.43 3.27
C ILE A 111 -4.25 -0.28 4.43
N GLY A 112 -3.76 -0.30 5.66
CA GLY A 112 -4.51 0.03 6.87
C GLY A 112 -5.08 -1.16 7.64
N GLY A 113 -6.03 -0.99 8.55
CA GLY A 113 -6.72 0.27 8.92
C GLY A 113 -5.99 1.11 9.96
N GLY A 114 -6.75 1.90 10.74
CA GLY A 114 -6.19 2.88 11.69
C GLY A 114 -5.15 2.33 12.68
N GLU A 115 -5.38 1.13 13.23
CA GLU A 115 -4.42 0.48 14.14
C GLU A 115 -3.09 0.10 13.43
N ILE A 116 -3.17 -0.36 12.19
CA ILE A 116 -2.00 -0.71 11.39
C ILE A 116 -1.27 0.56 10.94
N TYR A 117 -2.00 1.58 10.48
CA TYR A 117 -1.40 2.86 10.09
C TYR A 117 -0.60 3.48 11.23
N ARG A 118 -1.16 3.56 12.43
CA ARG A 118 -0.47 4.14 13.61
C ARG A 118 0.87 3.46 13.91
N GLN A 119 0.95 2.15 13.71
CA GLN A 119 2.17 1.37 13.95
C GLN A 119 3.17 1.46 12.80
N CYS A 120 2.69 1.58 11.55
CA CYS A 120 3.54 1.57 10.37
C CYS A 120 4.03 2.96 9.92
N ILE A 121 3.32 4.05 10.21
CA ILE A 121 3.75 5.41 9.83
C ILE A 121 5.21 5.68 10.28
N PRO A 122 5.63 5.36 11.52
CA PRO A 122 7.01 5.55 11.98
C PRO A 122 8.10 4.83 11.19
N MET A 123 7.77 3.77 10.44
CA MET A 123 8.71 2.97 9.65
C MET A 123 8.54 3.13 8.13
N SER A 124 7.42 3.69 7.65
CA SER A 124 7.16 3.92 6.22
C SER A 124 8.15 4.90 5.59
N GLN A 125 8.60 4.61 4.38
CA GLN A 125 9.50 5.51 3.64
C GLN A 125 8.75 6.66 2.97
N LYS A 126 7.51 6.39 2.53
CA LYS A 126 6.63 7.32 1.82
C LYS A 126 5.18 7.06 2.21
N LEU A 127 4.34 8.09 2.09
CA LEU A 127 2.89 7.96 2.22
C LEU A 127 2.24 8.42 0.92
N PHE A 128 1.35 7.59 0.37
CA PHE A 128 0.47 7.99 -0.73
C PHE A 128 -0.90 8.31 -0.12
N ILE A 129 -1.26 9.59 -0.09
CA ILE A 129 -2.48 10.08 0.58
C ILE A 129 -3.41 10.64 -0.49
N THR A 130 -4.69 10.22 -0.45
CA THR A 130 -5.75 10.89 -1.21
C THR A 130 -6.43 11.87 -0.26
N LYS A 131 -6.21 13.17 -0.47
CA LYS A 131 -6.86 14.23 0.31
C LYS A 131 -8.25 14.45 -0.25
N ILE A 132 -9.30 14.23 0.54
CA ILE A 132 -10.70 14.33 0.13
C ILE A 132 -11.37 15.45 0.93
N VAL A 133 -12.06 16.35 0.25
CA VAL A 133 -12.84 17.43 0.85
C VAL A 133 -14.28 17.39 0.32
N PRO A 134 -15.30 17.64 1.17
CA PRO A 134 -16.67 17.79 0.69
C PRO A 134 -16.79 19.05 -0.18
N ASP A 135 -17.57 18.98 -1.25
CA ASP A 135 -17.88 20.13 -2.08
C ASP A 135 -18.75 21.14 -1.32
N ALA A 136 -18.81 22.39 -1.80
CA ALA A 136 -19.61 23.43 -1.15
C ALA A 136 -21.08 23.00 -1.00
N GLY A 137 -21.59 23.05 0.23
CA GLY A 137 -22.96 22.63 0.57
C GLY A 137 -23.13 21.13 0.85
N MET A 138 -22.07 20.33 0.75
CA MET A 138 -22.09 18.91 1.13
C MET A 138 -21.70 18.74 2.61
N GLU A 139 -22.38 17.85 3.30
CA GLU A 139 -22.06 17.53 4.69
C GLU A 139 -20.84 16.61 4.79
N THR A 140 -19.99 16.87 5.78
CA THR A 140 -18.88 15.96 6.13
C THR A 140 -19.46 14.67 6.71
N PRO A 141 -19.12 13.49 6.16
CA PRO A 141 -19.63 12.23 6.67
C PRO A 141 -19.14 11.98 8.10
N PRO A 142 -19.92 11.26 8.93
CA PRO A 142 -19.45 10.85 10.25
C PRO A 142 -18.27 9.89 10.13
N MET A 143 -17.24 10.09 10.96
CA MET A 143 -16.01 9.30 10.97
C MET A 143 -15.64 8.89 12.40
N ASP A 144 -15.13 7.67 12.57
CA ASP A 144 -14.71 7.11 13.86
C ASP A 144 -13.23 6.68 13.90
N THR A 145 -12.55 6.74 12.75
CA THR A 145 -11.18 6.27 12.57
C THR A 145 -10.40 7.33 11.80
N PHE A 146 -9.30 7.81 12.38
CA PHE A 146 -8.53 8.92 11.85
C PHE A 146 -7.06 8.53 11.64
N LEU A 147 -6.44 9.09 10.59
CA LEU A 147 -4.99 9.12 10.47
C LEU A 147 -4.43 10.17 11.45
N ASP A 148 -3.28 9.88 12.04
CA ASP A 148 -2.61 10.79 12.96
C ASP A 148 -1.88 11.89 12.18
N ALA A 149 -2.58 12.98 11.89
CA ALA A 149 -2.05 14.10 11.11
C ALA A 149 -0.80 14.71 11.78
N VAL A 150 -0.80 14.83 13.12
CA VAL A 150 0.33 15.37 13.88
C VAL A 150 1.57 14.49 13.73
N GLN A 151 1.40 13.16 13.80
CA GLN A 151 2.49 12.22 13.56
C GLN A 151 3.00 12.30 12.11
N ILE A 152 2.11 12.43 11.13
CA ILE A 152 2.49 12.54 9.72
C ILE A 152 3.28 13.83 9.48
N GLU A 153 2.76 14.99 9.89
CA GLU A 153 3.37 16.30 9.66
C GLU A 153 4.70 16.48 10.42
N SER A 154 4.89 15.78 11.55
CA SER A 154 6.17 15.79 12.26
C SER A 154 7.26 14.90 11.63
N GLN A 155 6.89 13.99 10.73
CA GLN A 155 7.82 12.99 10.16
C GLN A 155 7.93 13.05 8.64
N PHE A 156 6.97 13.67 7.96
CA PHE A 156 6.85 13.71 6.51
C PHE A 156 6.51 15.12 6.02
N VAL A 157 6.95 15.42 4.80
CA VAL A 157 6.58 16.63 4.05
C VAL A 157 5.85 16.20 2.79
N GLU A 158 4.78 16.94 2.46
CA GLU A 158 4.07 16.78 1.19
C GLU A 158 4.97 17.22 0.04
N GLU A 159 5.10 16.36 -0.96
CA GLU A 159 5.91 16.63 -2.14
C GLU A 159 5.08 17.26 -3.26
N PRO A 160 5.72 18.04 -4.17
CA PRO A 160 5.05 18.54 -5.37
C PRO A 160 4.45 17.43 -6.23
N PHE A 161 3.38 17.74 -6.97
CA PHE A 161 2.68 16.76 -7.81
C PHE A 161 3.59 16.06 -8.84
N ARG A 162 4.60 16.75 -9.37
CA ARG A 162 5.61 16.15 -10.26
C ARG A 162 6.31 14.96 -9.60
N LYS A 163 6.58 15.03 -8.29
CA LYS A 163 7.22 13.93 -7.56
C LYS A 163 6.33 12.70 -7.51
N LEU A 164 5.01 12.90 -7.38
CA LEU A 164 4.06 11.81 -7.49
C LEU A 164 4.12 11.17 -8.89
N GLN A 165 4.12 11.98 -9.95
CA GLN A 165 4.22 11.50 -11.34
C GLN A 165 5.50 10.69 -11.59
N GLU A 166 6.63 11.13 -11.03
CA GLU A 166 7.91 10.40 -11.12
C GLU A 166 7.87 9.05 -10.40
N LEU A 167 7.18 8.96 -9.27
CA LEU A 167 7.21 7.80 -8.38
C LEU A 167 6.22 6.71 -8.77
N VAL A 168 5.03 7.07 -9.26
CA VAL A 168 4.03 6.08 -9.68
C VAL A 168 4.46 5.36 -10.96
N PRO A 169 4.15 4.05 -11.12
CA PRO A 169 4.33 3.36 -12.39
C PRO A 169 3.53 4.03 -13.52
N THR A 170 4.01 3.92 -14.76
CA THR A 170 3.41 4.57 -15.95
C THR A 170 1.97 4.14 -16.23
N ASP A 171 1.59 2.94 -15.79
CA ASP A 171 0.24 2.38 -15.95
C ASP A 171 -0.78 2.99 -14.96
N VAL A 172 -0.30 3.75 -13.97
CA VAL A 172 -1.15 4.47 -13.02
C VAL A 172 -1.62 5.77 -13.66
N ILE A 173 -2.93 5.88 -13.86
CA ILE A 173 -3.51 7.05 -14.51
C ILE A 173 -3.70 8.15 -13.46
N LEU A 174 -2.98 9.25 -13.64
CA LEU A 174 -3.10 10.48 -12.86
C LEU A 174 -3.91 11.54 -13.64
N PRO A 175 -4.59 12.46 -12.95
CA PRO A 175 -5.23 13.62 -13.60
C PRO A 175 -4.18 14.51 -14.28
N SER A 176 -4.53 15.09 -15.43
CA SER A 176 -3.70 16.08 -16.11
C SER A 176 -3.72 17.41 -15.37
N VAL A 177 -2.58 18.10 -15.35
CA VAL A 177 -2.51 19.51 -14.93
C VAL A 177 -3.14 20.34 -16.05
N ALA A 178 -4.06 21.26 -15.74
CA ALA A 178 -4.58 22.18 -16.74
C ALA A 178 -3.43 23.08 -17.25
N GLU A 179 -3.21 23.09 -18.56
CA GLU A 179 -2.04 23.74 -19.21
C GLU A 179 -2.03 25.28 -19.07
N SER A 180 -3.07 25.91 -18.52
CA SER A 180 -3.33 27.34 -18.66
C SER A 180 -2.84 28.25 -17.54
N GLU A 181 -2.26 27.73 -16.45
CA GLU A 181 -1.73 28.57 -15.38
C GLU A 181 -0.24 28.30 -15.18
N SER A 182 0.59 29.24 -15.60
CA SER A 182 2.04 29.22 -15.40
C SER A 182 2.38 29.45 -13.92
N TRP A 183 2.22 28.40 -13.11
CA TRP A 183 2.69 28.40 -11.73
C TRP A 183 4.18 28.05 -11.67
N PRO A 184 4.96 28.68 -10.77
CA PRO A 184 6.30 28.20 -10.45
C PRO A 184 6.23 26.73 -10.01
N ASP A 185 7.21 25.91 -10.41
CA ASP A 185 7.25 24.46 -10.15
C ASP A 185 7.05 24.07 -8.66
N SER A 186 7.35 24.97 -7.72
CA SER A 186 7.20 24.78 -6.27
C SER A 186 5.80 25.07 -5.72
N GLU A 187 4.90 25.69 -6.49
CA GLU A 187 3.59 26.18 -6.04
C GLU A 187 2.41 25.65 -6.86
N SER A 188 2.67 24.90 -7.94
CA SER A 188 1.62 24.32 -8.78
C SER A 188 0.69 23.44 -7.94
N PRO A 189 -0.62 23.76 -7.86
CA PRO A 189 -1.56 22.97 -7.10
C PRO A 189 -1.68 21.57 -7.71
N SER A 190 -1.84 20.56 -6.85
CA SER A 190 -2.14 19.20 -7.31
C SER A 190 -3.49 19.19 -8.04
N PRO A 191 -3.60 18.59 -9.24
CA PRO A 191 -4.87 18.50 -9.93
C PRO A 191 -5.91 17.78 -9.08
N THR A 192 -7.13 18.31 -9.09
CA THR A 192 -8.26 17.77 -8.31
C THR A 192 -9.24 17.04 -9.22
N ILE A 193 -9.97 16.10 -8.63
CA ILE A 193 -11.06 15.37 -9.27
C ILE A 193 -12.30 15.53 -8.39
N SER A 194 -13.42 15.93 -8.98
CA SER A 194 -14.71 16.00 -8.28
C SER A 194 -15.58 14.79 -8.67
N GLU A 195 -16.02 14.03 -7.67
CA GLU A 195 -16.89 12.88 -7.85
C GLU A 195 -17.90 12.82 -6.68
N ARG A 196 -19.20 12.72 -6.99
CA ARG A 196 -20.28 12.48 -6.02
C ARG A 196 -20.32 13.46 -4.83
N GLY A 197 -20.05 14.75 -5.07
CA GLY A 197 -20.07 15.79 -4.04
C GLY A 197 -18.80 15.87 -3.19
N PHE A 198 -17.72 15.23 -3.62
CA PHE A 198 -16.40 15.34 -3.02
C PHE A 198 -15.37 15.71 -4.06
N THR A 199 -14.45 16.58 -3.68
CA THR A 199 -13.25 16.91 -4.44
C THR A 199 -12.05 16.27 -3.78
N TYR A 200 -11.18 15.63 -4.56
CA TYR A 200 -9.99 14.98 -4.02
C TYR A 200 -8.76 15.16 -4.89
N ALA A 201 -7.59 15.11 -4.25
CA ALA A 201 -6.28 15.16 -4.88
C ALA A 201 -5.40 14.01 -4.39
N PHE A 202 -4.55 13.49 -5.29
CA PHE A 202 -3.54 12.50 -4.94
C PHE A 202 -2.25 13.21 -4.55
N SER A 203 -1.65 12.82 -3.43
CA SER A 203 -0.34 13.32 -3.02
C SER A 203 0.58 12.21 -2.54
N VAL A 204 1.87 12.53 -2.57
CA VAL A 204 2.93 11.71 -2.00
C VAL A 204 3.67 12.53 -0.95
N TRP A 205 4.01 11.88 0.16
CA TRP A 205 4.73 12.50 1.26
C TRP A 205 6.02 11.73 1.48
N SER A 206 7.13 12.46 1.58
CA SER A 206 8.46 11.90 1.84
C SER A 206 8.86 12.16 3.28
N ARG A 207 9.61 11.22 3.86
CA ARG A 207 10.14 11.37 5.21
C ARG A 207 11.10 12.56 5.30
N VAL A 208 10.94 13.38 6.34
CA VAL A 208 11.88 14.46 6.68
C VAL A 208 13.21 13.82 7.10
N PRO A 209 14.35 14.25 6.52
CA PRO A 209 15.66 13.77 6.95
C PRO A 209 15.84 14.03 8.46
N LYS A 210 16.26 13.02 9.22
CA LYS A 210 16.66 13.24 10.61
C LYS A 210 17.89 14.15 10.61
N GLN A 211 17.78 15.32 11.26
CA GLN A 211 18.92 16.18 11.55
C GLN A 211 19.92 15.48 12.47
#